data_AF-A0A061IT24-F1
#
_entry.id   AF-A0A061IT24-F1
#
_cell.length_a   1.000
_cell.length_b   1.000
_cell.length_c   1.000
_cell.angle_alpha   90.00
_cell.angle_beta   90.00
_cell.angle_gamma   90.00
#
_symmetry.space_group_name_H-M   'P 1'
#
loop_
_entity.id
_entity.type
_entity.pdbx_description
1 polymer ?
#
loop_
_entity_poly.entity_id
_entity_poly.type
_entity_poly.pdbx_seq_one_letter_code
_entity_poly.pdbx_strand_id
1 'polypeptide(L)'
;MLRVTRRGLGGQRRWWKEGRPDFWRANERRMRLERRRIDASRYYPPVEPTPQQACMLYRSLLKAGHAQLRVTDKAYYARKVRQEFEVTARQTSARVRGIMYERGQWMLQNKLGGVV
;
A
#
# COMPACT_ATOMS: atom_id res chain seq x y z
N MET A 1 30.97 -37.21 8.29
CA MET A 1 30.06 -38.27 8.79
C MET A 1 28.70 -37.68 9.06
N LEU A 2 27.76 -37.85 8.13
CA LEU A 2 26.38 -37.34 8.22
C LEU A 2 25.53 -38.33 9.01
N ARG A 3 25.05 -37.94 10.20
CA ARG A 3 24.06 -38.71 10.98
C ARG A 3 22.68 -38.53 10.34
N VAL A 4 22.27 -39.52 9.55
CA VAL A 4 20.91 -39.66 9.05
C VAL A 4 20.05 -40.26 10.17
N THR A 5 19.13 -39.49 10.74
CA THR A 5 18.09 -40.02 11.62
C THR A 5 17.03 -40.72 10.78
N ARG A 6 17.05 -42.06 10.76
CA ARG A 6 15.98 -42.91 10.22
C ARG A 6 14.67 -42.60 10.95
N ARG A 7 13.69 -42.01 10.26
CA ARG A 7 12.29 -41.99 10.72
C ARG A 7 11.67 -43.35 10.39
N GLY A 8 11.43 -44.16 11.42
CA GLY A 8 10.68 -45.41 11.30
C GLY A 8 9.27 -45.17 10.79
N LEU A 9 8.89 -45.92 9.77
CA LEU A 9 7.52 -46.11 9.30
C LEU A 9 6.72 -46.81 10.41
N GLY A 10 5.70 -46.15 10.96
CA GLY A 10 4.86 -46.74 12.00
C GLY A 10 3.69 -45.85 12.43
N GLY A 11 2.52 -46.13 11.84
CA GLY A 11 1.21 -45.66 12.32
C GLY A 11 0.75 -44.33 11.74
N GLN A 12 -0.49 -44.32 11.21
CA GLN A 12 -1.22 -43.09 10.95
C GLN A 12 -1.37 -42.30 12.26
N ARG A 13 -0.45 -41.36 12.51
CA ARG A 13 -0.54 -40.40 13.61
C ARG A 13 -1.71 -39.48 13.34
N ARG A 14 -2.84 -39.89 13.91
CA ARG A 14 -4.06 -39.10 13.97
C ARG A 14 -3.76 -37.91 14.86
N TRP A 15 -3.67 -36.72 14.27
CA TRP A 15 -3.28 -35.45 14.93
C TRP A 15 -4.10 -35.14 16.21
N TRP A 16 -5.28 -35.74 16.38
CA TRP A 16 -6.12 -35.61 17.58
C TRP A 16 -5.75 -36.54 18.74
N LYS A 17 -4.83 -37.51 18.54
CA LYS A 17 -4.34 -38.43 19.58
C LYS A 17 -3.04 -37.97 20.25
N GLU A 18 -2.40 -36.89 19.76
CA GLU A 18 -1.09 -36.40 20.24
C GLU A 18 -1.17 -35.38 21.39
N GLY A 19 -2.34 -35.22 22.03
CA GLY A 19 -2.57 -34.23 23.08
C GLY A 19 -3.09 -32.89 22.53
N ARG A 20 -3.28 -31.89 23.40
CA ARG A 20 -3.74 -30.56 22.97
C ARG A 20 -2.66 -29.92 22.09
N PRO A 21 -3.00 -29.35 20.91
CA PRO A 21 -2.03 -28.67 20.07
C PRO A 21 -1.38 -27.50 20.83
N ASP A 22 -0.07 -27.31 20.67
CA ASP A 22 0.63 -26.14 21.21
C ASP A 22 0.28 -24.90 20.36
N PHE A 23 -0.57 -24.04 20.93
CA PHE A 23 -0.99 -22.79 20.30
C PHE A 23 -0.10 -21.60 20.67
N TRP A 24 1.04 -21.80 21.33
CA TRP A 24 1.93 -20.71 21.78
C TRP A 24 2.27 -19.74 20.64
N ARG A 25 2.71 -20.25 19.49
CA ARG A 25 3.03 -19.43 18.30
C ARG A 25 1.82 -18.69 17.75
N ALA A 26 0.64 -19.31 17.78
CA ALA A 26 -0.60 -18.69 17.32
C ALA A 26 -1.04 -17.55 18.27
N ASN A 27 -0.91 -17.77 19.57
CA ASN A 27 -1.19 -16.77 20.61
C ASN A 27 -0.20 -15.60 20.55
N GLU A 28 1.09 -15.88 20.35
CA GLU A 28 2.10 -14.84 20.13
C GLU A 28 1.78 -14.00 18.90
N ARG A 29 1.39 -14.64 17.78
CA ARG A 29 0.97 -13.93 16.57
C ARG A 29 -0.26 -13.06 16.81
N ARG A 30 -1.27 -13.55 17.54
CA ARG A 30 -2.45 -12.77 17.92
C ARG A 30 -2.05 -11.54 18.73
N MET A 31 -1.21 -11.70 19.75
CA MET A 31 -0.71 -10.57 20.55
C MET A 31 0.02 -9.53 19.68
N ARG A 32 0.87 -9.96 18.73
CA ARG A 32 1.55 -9.04 17.81
C ARG A 32 0.56 -8.30 16.90
N LEU A 33 -0.50 -8.94 16.43
CA LEU A 33 -1.54 -8.31 15.61
C LEU A 33 -2.37 -7.31 16.40
N GLU A 34 -2.71 -7.62 17.65
CA GLU A 34 -3.42 -6.68 18.53
C GLU A 34 -2.56 -5.45 18.84
N ARG A 35 -1.25 -5.62 19.08
CA ARG A 35 -0.33 -4.48 19.20
C ARG A 35 -0.36 -3.60 17.95
N ARG A 36 -0.25 -4.21 16.76
CA ARG A 36 -0.35 -3.47 15.48
C ARG A 36 -1.69 -2.78 15.29
N ARG A 37 -2.80 -3.38 15.74
CA ARG A 37 -4.14 -2.76 15.67
C ARG A 37 -4.24 -1.56 16.59
N ILE A 38 -3.76 -1.67 17.82
CA ILE A 38 -3.71 -0.57 18.79
C ILE A 38 -2.84 0.56 18.23
N ASP A 39 -1.66 0.23 17.70
CA ASP A 39 -0.77 1.20 17.07
C ASP A 39 -1.45 1.87 15.87
N ALA A 40 -2.07 1.09 14.97
CA ALA A 40 -2.81 1.60 13.81
C ALA A 40 -3.95 2.56 14.20
N SER A 41 -4.63 2.30 15.34
CA SER A 41 -5.72 3.15 15.83
C SER A 41 -5.27 4.53 16.30
N ARG A 42 -3.97 4.71 16.59
CA ARG A 42 -3.39 6.01 16.96
C ARG A 42 -3.15 6.90 15.74
N TYR A 43 -3.08 6.33 14.54
CA TYR A 43 -2.87 7.10 13.31
C TYR A 43 -4.20 7.60 12.75
N TYR A 44 -4.19 8.82 12.23
CA TYR A 44 -5.34 9.37 11.53
C TYR A 44 -5.56 8.63 10.20
N PRO A 45 -6.82 8.34 9.84
CA PRO A 45 -7.11 7.80 8.52
C PRO A 45 -6.77 8.83 7.43
N PRO A 46 -6.48 8.37 6.20
CA PRO A 46 -6.29 9.28 5.07
C PRO A 46 -7.51 10.19 4.90
N VAL A 47 -7.26 11.49 4.84
CA VAL A 47 -8.29 12.53 4.73
C VAL A 47 -8.42 12.96 3.28
N GLU A 48 -9.64 13.23 2.85
CA GLU A 48 -9.89 13.80 1.53
C GLU A 48 -9.26 15.20 1.42
N PRO A 49 -8.48 15.48 0.36
CA PRO A 49 -7.87 16.80 0.19
C PRO A 49 -8.94 17.87 -0.05
N THR A 50 -8.66 19.09 0.40
CA THR A 50 -9.51 20.24 0.05
C THR A 50 -9.39 20.56 -1.45
N PRO A 51 -10.39 21.23 -2.05
CA PRO A 51 -10.31 21.66 -3.45
C PRO A 51 -9.06 22.49 -3.75
N GLN A 52 -8.65 23.37 -2.83
CA GLN A 52 -7.44 24.17 -2.96
C GLN A 52 -6.19 23.30 -3.00
N GLN A 53 -6.09 22.31 -2.11
CA GLN A 53 -4.97 21.35 -2.08
C GLN A 53 -4.91 20.53 -3.37
N ALA A 54 -6.05 20.06 -3.87
CA ALA A 54 -6.13 19.32 -5.13
C ALA A 54 -5.67 20.18 -6.32
N CYS A 55 -6.12 21.43 -6.41
CA CYS A 55 -5.67 22.37 -7.45
C CYS A 55 -4.17 22.66 -7.39
N MET A 56 -3.61 22.84 -6.19
CA MET A 56 -2.17 23.05 -5.99
C MET A 56 -1.35 21.83 -6.42
N LEU A 57 -1.81 20.62 -6.06
CA LEU A 57 -1.16 19.38 -6.45
C LEU A 57 -1.21 19.18 -7.97
N TYR A 58 -2.38 19.38 -8.58
CA TYR A 58 -2.58 19.32 -10.03
C TYR A 58 -1.61 20.25 -10.77
N ARG A 59 -1.55 21.53 -10.38
CA ARG A 59 -0.64 22.51 -10.97
C ARG A 59 0.83 22.09 -10.82
N SER A 60 1.19 21.58 -9.65
CA SER A 60 2.57 21.13 -9.37
C SER A 60 2.96 19.93 -10.23
N LEU A 61 2.05 18.96 -10.41
CA LEU A 61 2.28 17.78 -11.26
C LEU A 61 2.45 18.16 -12.73
N LEU A 62 1.68 19.12 -13.22
CA LEU A 62 1.85 19.64 -14.58
C LEU A 62 3.18 20.37 -14.73
N LYS A 63 3.52 21.25 -13.78
CA LYS A 63 4.80 21.99 -13.82
C LYS A 63 6.00 21.03 -13.82
N ALA A 64 5.97 20.02 -12.95
CA ALA A 64 6.98 18.98 -12.91
C ALA A 64 7.02 18.18 -14.23
N GLY A 65 5.86 17.82 -14.78
CA GLY A 65 5.75 17.15 -16.07
C GLY A 65 6.40 17.94 -17.20
N HIS A 66 6.12 19.24 -17.31
CA HIS A 66 6.74 20.10 -18.32
C HIS A 66 8.26 20.21 -18.19
N ALA A 67 8.77 20.23 -16.95
CA ALA A 67 10.20 20.38 -16.66
C ALA A 67 11.00 19.07 -16.81
N GLN A 68 10.41 17.93 -16.42
CA GLN A 68 11.13 16.66 -16.29
C GLN A 68 10.89 15.71 -17.47
N LEU A 69 9.70 15.74 -18.09
CA LEU A 69 9.39 14.83 -19.20
C LEU A 69 10.11 15.28 -20.47
N ARG A 70 10.88 14.34 -21.02
CA ARG A 70 11.64 14.46 -22.26
C ARG A 70 11.13 13.52 -23.34
N VAL A 71 10.73 12.29 -22.97
CA VAL A 71 10.34 11.25 -23.94
C VAL A 71 8.81 11.16 -24.03
N THR A 72 8.13 11.16 -22.90
CA THR A 72 6.67 11.09 -22.86
C THR A 72 6.04 12.36 -23.43
N ASP A 73 4.99 12.20 -24.24
CA ASP A 73 4.19 13.33 -24.73
C ASP A 73 3.55 14.08 -23.56
N LYS A 74 3.91 15.36 -23.44
CA LYS A 74 3.43 16.27 -22.40
C LYS A 74 1.94 16.52 -22.50
N ALA A 75 1.37 16.57 -23.69
CA ALA A 75 -0.06 16.77 -23.89
C ALA A 75 -0.84 15.53 -23.42
N TYR A 76 -0.36 14.33 -23.76
CA TYR A 76 -0.91 13.08 -23.26
C TYR A 76 -0.84 13.01 -21.73
N TYR A 77 0.32 13.33 -21.13
CA TYR A 77 0.48 13.36 -19.68
C TYR A 77 -0.50 14.31 -19.01
N ALA A 78 -0.60 15.56 -19.49
CA ALA A 78 -1.52 16.54 -18.93
C ALA A 78 -2.98 16.09 -19.01
N ARG A 79 -3.38 15.48 -20.14
CA ARG A 79 -4.72 14.90 -20.31
C ARG A 79 -4.99 13.76 -19.33
N LYS A 80 -4.01 12.87 -19.11
CA LYS A 80 -4.13 11.78 -18.15
C LYS A 80 -4.25 12.28 -16.72
N VAL A 81 -3.40 13.23 -16.30
CA VAL A 81 -3.51 13.84 -14.98
C VAL A 81 -4.88 14.50 -14.80
N ARG A 82 -5.37 15.23 -15.80
CA ARG A 82 -6.71 15.84 -15.76
C ARG A 82 -7.81 14.79 -15.58
N GLN A 83 -7.75 13.68 -16.32
CA GLN A 83 -8.71 12.59 -16.21
C GLN A 83 -8.74 11.99 -14.79
N GLU A 84 -7.58 11.78 -14.16
CA GLU A 84 -7.54 11.22 -12.80
C GLU A 84 -8.19 12.15 -11.76
N PHE A 85 -7.97 13.46 -11.88
CA PHE A 85 -8.55 14.46 -10.97
C PHE A 85 -10.05 14.69 -11.22
N GLU A 86 -10.51 14.66 -12.47
CA GLU A 86 -11.91 14.96 -12.81
C GLU A 86 -12.82 13.72 -12.76
N VAL A 87 -12.31 12.53 -13.09
CA VAL A 87 -13.11 11.32 -13.22
C VAL A 87 -12.85 10.37 -12.06
N THR A 88 -11.61 9.88 -11.91
CA THR A 88 -11.28 8.85 -10.92
C THR A 88 -11.54 9.32 -9.50
N ALA A 89 -11.16 10.55 -9.18
CA ALA A 89 -11.41 11.12 -7.85
C ALA A 89 -12.92 11.18 -7.53
N ARG A 90 -13.77 11.52 -8.51
CA ARG A 90 -15.23 11.61 -8.31
C ARG A 90 -15.89 10.23 -8.18
N GLN A 91 -15.39 9.23 -8.87
CA GLN A 91 -15.91 7.85 -8.82
C GLN A 91 -15.50 7.12 -7.54
N THR A 92 -14.36 7.47 -6.95
CA THR A 92 -13.80 6.79 -5.79
C THR A 92 -14.26 7.39 -4.46
N SER A 93 -14.05 6.65 -3.37
CA SER A 93 -14.39 7.12 -2.02
C SER A 93 -13.44 8.20 -1.50
N ALA A 94 -13.89 8.99 -0.52
CA ALA A 94 -13.10 10.04 0.14
C ALA A 94 -11.73 9.55 0.65
N ARG A 95 -11.69 8.35 1.26
CA ARG A 95 -10.45 7.75 1.74
C ARG A 95 -9.48 7.45 0.59
N VAL A 96 -9.99 6.95 -0.53
CA VAL A 96 -9.17 6.67 -1.72
C VAL A 96 -8.66 7.98 -2.32
N ARG A 97 -9.46 9.05 -2.34
CA ARG A 97 -8.99 10.38 -2.74
C ARG A 97 -7.83 10.88 -1.88
N GLY A 98 -7.89 10.67 -0.56
CA GLY A 98 -6.76 10.97 0.35
C GLY A 98 -5.49 10.19 -0.02
N ILE A 99 -5.61 8.89 -0.28
CA ILE A 99 -4.48 8.04 -0.69
C ILE A 99 -3.92 8.48 -2.05
N MET A 100 -4.78 8.82 -3.02
CA MET A 100 -4.37 9.33 -4.33
C MET A 100 -3.65 10.67 -4.21
N TYR A 101 -4.10 11.54 -3.30
CA TYR A 101 -3.45 12.82 -3.03
C TYR A 101 -2.04 12.63 -2.45
N GLU A 102 -1.88 11.80 -1.42
CA GLU A 102 -0.58 11.44 -0.86
C GLU A 102 0.33 10.80 -1.91
N ARG A 103 -0.22 9.94 -2.78
CA ARG A 103 0.51 9.36 -3.90
C ARG A 103 1.00 10.42 -4.89
N GLY A 104 0.17 11.41 -5.22
CA GLY A 104 0.57 12.52 -6.08
C GLY A 104 1.67 13.38 -5.46
N GLN A 105 1.60 13.63 -4.15
CA GLN A 105 2.68 14.32 -3.42
C GLN A 105 3.98 13.51 -3.45
N TRP A 106 3.90 12.19 -3.23
CA TRP A 106 5.04 11.30 -3.35
C TRP A 106 5.63 11.34 -4.78
N MET A 107 4.80 11.33 -5.82
CA MET A 107 5.26 11.44 -7.20
C MET A 107 6.05 12.74 -7.44
N LEU A 108 5.61 13.88 -6.89
CA LEU A 108 6.35 15.13 -7.00
C LEU A 108 7.74 15.05 -6.37
N GLN A 109 7.84 14.43 -5.20
CA GLN A 109 9.11 14.27 -4.50
C GLN A 109 10.05 13.26 -5.21
N ASN A 110 9.47 12.30 -5.93
CA ASN A 110 10.19 11.17 -6.52
C ASN A 110 10.20 11.21 -8.05
N LYS A 111 10.37 12.40 -8.65
CA LYS A 111 10.51 12.58 -10.12
C LYS A 111 9.40 11.90 -10.93
N LEU A 112 8.15 12.19 -10.55
CA LEU A 112 6.93 11.64 -11.12
C LEU A 112 6.83 10.10 -11.09
N GLY A 113 7.60 9.43 -10.23
CA GLY A 113 7.62 7.97 -10.16
C GLY A 113 8.37 7.31 -11.33
N GLY A 114 9.29 8.04 -11.97
CA GLY A 114 10.11 7.52 -13.07
C GLY A 114 9.48 7.66 -14.45
N VAL A 115 8.46 8.50 -14.62
CA VAL A 115 7.98 8.89 -15.95
C VAL A 115 9.03 9.82 -16.59
N VAL A 116 9.52 9.47 -17.77
CA VAL A 116 10.61 10.17 -18.49
C VAL A 116 10.10 10.75 -19.80
#